data_AF-A0AA37XER3-F1
#
_entry.id   AF-A0AA37XER3-F1
#
_cell.length_a   1.000
_cell.length_b   1.000
_cell.length_c   1.000
_cell.angle_alpha   90.00
_cell.angle_beta   90.00
_cell.angle_gamma   90.00
#
_symmetry.space_group_name_H-M   'P 1'
#
loop_
_entity.id
_entity.type
_entity.pdbx_description
1 polymer ?
#
loop_
_entity_poly.entity_id
_entity_poly.type
_entity_poly.pdbx_seq_one_letter_code
_entity_poly.pdbx_strand_id
1 'polypeptide(L)'
;MTGRDARRTHVDERATGLVLVSHSALLAGGVVELAAQMAPDVVLRPAGGTDDARLGTSFDVVERAIAAELDAGCSGVVLLADIGSARMTAEAVIEALEDPRVVLAGGAFVEGAVAAAVAAQTGGDVAQVVDAVAHASRQVALELPREPAAPDAPIRVPDGGEPPRVHLDLGLDGPGAPDAPGHREVARRTATVRNHDGLHARPAAALVRLVGTYDATVLVDGASAASLLAVMGLGLRRGQEVSLEASGADREDAVVAVADAFEAAFGER
;
A
#
# COMPACT_ATOMS: atom_id res chain seq x y z
N MET A 1 -26.85 -10.07 58.39
CA MET A 1 -26.09 -11.34 58.37
C MET A 1 -26.75 -12.19 57.30
N THR A 2 -26.16 -12.63 56.20
CA THR A 2 -24.78 -12.85 55.71
C THR A 2 -25.00 -13.48 54.31
N GLY A 3 -24.29 -13.25 53.21
CA GLY A 3 -23.17 -12.37 52.86
C GLY A 3 -23.38 -11.91 51.41
N ARG A 4 -23.04 -10.67 51.07
CA ARG A 4 -21.69 -10.18 50.74
C ARG A 4 -21.04 -10.97 49.61
N ASP A 5 -21.40 -10.56 48.40
CA ASP A 5 -20.47 -10.01 47.42
C ASP A 5 -19.22 -10.87 47.16
N ALA A 6 -19.42 -11.94 46.39
CA ALA A 6 -18.34 -12.58 45.65
C ALA A 6 -18.42 -12.15 44.19
N ARG A 7 -18.34 -10.83 43.96
CA ARG A 7 -17.92 -10.27 42.68
C ARG A 7 -16.43 -10.62 42.53
N ARG A 8 -16.17 -11.90 42.22
CA ARG A 8 -14.86 -12.38 41.82
C ARG A 8 -14.44 -11.51 40.65
N THR A 9 -13.35 -10.80 40.84
CA THR A 9 -12.54 -10.15 39.82
C THR A 9 -12.13 -11.19 38.78
N HIS A 10 -13.02 -11.52 37.85
CA HIS A 10 -12.61 -11.98 36.54
C HIS A 10 -12.07 -10.75 35.84
N VAL A 11 -10.77 -10.76 35.54
CA VAL A 11 -10.28 -10.00 34.39
C VAL A 11 -11.13 -10.52 33.23
N ASP A 12 -12.07 -9.72 32.77
CA ASP A 12 -12.99 -10.07 31.69
C ASP A 12 -12.13 -10.23 30.44
N GLU A 13 -11.77 -11.48 30.10
CA GLU A 13 -10.99 -11.81 28.91
C GLU A 13 -11.80 -11.29 27.71
N ARG A 14 -11.38 -10.16 27.13
CA ARG A 14 -12.15 -9.56 26.04
C ARG A 14 -12.10 -10.45 24.80
N ALA A 15 -13.15 -10.32 23.98
CA ALA A 15 -13.28 -10.93 22.67
C ALA A 15 -12.04 -10.72 21.78
N THR A 16 -11.89 -11.58 20.76
CA THR A 16 -10.83 -11.46 19.75
C THR A 16 -10.90 -10.10 19.04
N GLY A 17 -9.82 -9.33 19.12
CA GLY A 17 -9.68 -8.05 18.43
C GLY A 17 -9.25 -8.25 16.98
N LEU A 18 -9.61 -7.31 16.11
CA LEU A 18 -9.28 -7.38 14.69
C LEU A 18 -8.49 -6.15 14.23
N VAL A 19 -7.43 -6.38 13.47
CA VAL A 19 -6.63 -5.31 12.85
C VAL A 19 -6.64 -5.48 11.33
N LEU A 20 -7.13 -4.48 10.61
CA LEU A 20 -7.25 -4.49 9.15
C LEU A 20 -6.10 -3.70 8.54
N VAL A 21 -5.11 -4.41 8.02
CA VAL A 21 -3.88 -3.86 7.43
C VAL A 21 -4.06 -3.61 5.94
N SER A 22 -3.81 -2.38 5.49
CA SER A 22 -3.94 -2.03 4.08
C SER A 22 -2.86 -1.05 3.62
N HIS A 23 -2.62 -1.01 2.32
CA HIS A 23 -1.87 0.09 1.72
C HIS A 23 -2.59 1.44 1.87
N SER A 24 -3.90 1.44 2.08
CA SER A 24 -4.72 2.65 2.10
C SER A 24 -5.40 2.80 3.44
N ALA A 25 -5.17 3.94 4.10
CA ALA A 25 -5.91 4.33 5.30
C ALA A 25 -7.43 4.39 5.03
N LEU A 26 -7.83 4.85 3.84
CA LEU A 26 -9.23 4.90 3.43
C LEU A 26 -9.83 3.51 3.23
N LEU A 27 -9.08 2.57 2.65
CA LEU A 27 -9.57 1.21 2.46
C LEU A 27 -9.68 0.48 3.79
N ALA A 28 -8.64 0.52 4.64
CA ALA A 28 -8.70 -0.06 5.98
C ALA A 28 -9.87 0.54 6.79
N GLY A 29 -10.00 1.87 6.79
CA GLY A 29 -11.09 2.57 7.47
C GLY A 29 -12.47 2.20 6.94
N GLY A 30 -12.65 2.19 5.62
CA GLY A 30 -13.91 1.83 4.99
C GLY A 30 -14.33 0.38 5.22
N VAL A 31 -13.38 -0.56 5.26
CA VAL A 31 -13.67 -1.96 5.62
C VAL A 31 -14.00 -2.08 7.10
N VAL A 32 -13.31 -1.35 7.99
CA VAL A 32 -13.70 -1.26 9.41
C VAL A 32 -15.11 -0.71 9.56
N GLU A 33 -15.44 0.37 8.85
CA GLU A 33 -16.79 0.97 8.87
C GLU A 33 -17.85 -0.05 8.44
N LEU A 34 -17.62 -0.75 7.33
CA LEU A 34 -18.52 -1.79 6.85
C LEU A 34 -18.67 -2.94 7.86
N ALA A 35 -17.55 -3.46 8.39
CA ALA A 35 -17.56 -4.55 9.35
C ALA A 35 -18.24 -4.16 10.67
N ALA A 36 -18.07 -2.91 11.12
CA ALA A 36 -18.69 -2.39 12.35
C ALA A 36 -20.22 -2.32 12.26
N GLN A 37 -20.80 -2.16 11.06
CA GLN A 37 -22.26 -2.26 10.88
C GLN A 37 -22.80 -3.66 11.20
N MET A 38 -21.97 -4.69 10.97
CA MET A 38 -22.34 -6.09 11.19
C MET A 38 -21.96 -6.56 12.62
N ALA A 39 -20.97 -5.94 13.23
CA ALA A 39 -20.36 -6.33 14.49
C ALA A 39 -20.08 -5.11 15.40
N PRO A 40 -21.13 -4.48 15.96
CA PRO A 40 -21.01 -3.21 16.71
C PRO A 40 -20.27 -3.34 18.05
N ASP A 41 -20.17 -4.55 18.62
CA ASP A 41 -19.51 -4.79 19.90
C ASP A 41 -18.06 -5.26 19.73
N VAL A 42 -17.59 -5.46 18.51
CA VAL A 42 -16.22 -5.91 18.19
C VAL A 42 -15.32 -4.71 18.02
N VAL A 43 -14.14 -4.76 18.66
CA VAL A 43 -13.10 -3.77 18.45
C VAL A 43 -12.38 -4.07 17.13
N LEU A 44 -12.55 -3.16 16.18
CA LEU A 44 -12.01 -3.21 14.83
C LEU A 44 -11.04 -2.04 14.67
N ARG A 45 -9.75 -2.31 14.41
CA ARG A 45 -8.75 -1.25 14.20
C ARG A 45 -8.25 -1.21 12.76
N PRO A 46 -8.32 -0.05 12.08
CA PRO A 46 -7.69 0.12 10.78
C PRO A 46 -6.19 0.39 10.97
N ALA A 47 -5.36 -0.27 10.16
CA ALA A 47 -3.92 -0.08 10.09
C ALA A 47 -3.51 0.11 8.62
N GLY A 48 -3.90 1.26 8.04
CA GLY A 48 -3.69 1.55 6.64
C GLY A 48 -2.75 2.74 6.40
N GLY A 49 -1.94 2.66 5.36
CA GLY A 49 -1.07 3.76 4.93
C GLY A 49 0.29 3.82 5.61
N THR A 50 1.08 4.80 5.21
CA THR A 50 2.35 5.18 5.84
C THR A 50 2.14 6.17 6.99
N ASP A 51 3.19 6.45 7.78
CA ASP A 51 3.11 7.41 8.90
C ASP A 51 2.76 8.84 8.46
N ASP A 52 2.96 9.17 7.19
CA ASP A 52 2.54 10.43 6.56
C ASP A 52 1.23 10.33 5.77
N ALA A 53 0.41 9.32 6.09
CA ALA A 53 -0.94 9.09 5.56
C ALA A 53 -1.01 8.93 4.02
N ARG A 54 0.08 8.47 3.38
CA ARG A 54 0.12 8.12 1.97
C ARG A 54 -0.19 6.64 1.76
N LEU A 55 -0.36 6.25 0.50
CA LEU A 55 -0.45 4.84 0.13
C LEU A 55 0.86 4.10 0.45
N GLY A 56 0.75 2.99 1.16
CA GLY A 56 1.86 2.16 1.62
C GLY A 56 1.50 1.48 2.94
N THR A 57 2.42 0.71 3.50
CA THR A 57 2.22 0.08 4.82
C THR A 57 3.37 0.46 5.73
N SER A 58 3.08 0.95 6.94
CA SER A 58 4.09 1.25 7.95
C SER A 58 4.13 0.16 9.02
N PHE A 59 5.34 -0.24 9.41
CA PHE A 59 5.58 -1.15 10.53
C PHE A 59 4.99 -0.56 11.82
N ASP A 60 5.29 0.70 12.11
CA ASP A 60 4.88 1.34 13.36
C ASP A 60 3.35 1.54 13.43
N VAL A 61 2.69 1.81 12.30
CA VAL A 61 1.22 1.90 12.25
C VAL A 61 0.60 0.56 12.63
N VAL A 62 1.12 -0.55 12.08
CA VAL A 62 0.63 -1.90 12.34
C VAL A 62 0.93 -2.31 13.79
N GLU A 63 2.15 -2.09 14.27
CA GLU A 63 2.55 -2.39 15.65
C GLU A 63 1.68 -1.65 16.67
N ARG A 64 1.47 -0.34 16.50
CA ARG A 64 0.60 0.45 17.36
C ARG A 64 -0.84 -0.06 17.37
N ALA A 65 -1.38 -0.47 16.23
CA ALA A 65 -2.74 -1.00 16.14
C ALA A 65 -2.88 -2.33 16.93
N ILE A 66 -1.92 -3.23 16.81
CA ILE A 66 -1.89 -4.49 17.56
C ILE A 66 -1.74 -4.23 19.06
N ALA A 67 -0.77 -3.40 19.44
CA ALA A 67 -0.51 -3.06 20.84
C ALA A 67 -1.77 -2.47 21.50
N ALA A 68 -2.50 -1.61 20.78
CA ALA A 68 -3.73 -1.02 21.29
C ALA A 68 -4.86 -2.05 21.51
N GLU A 69 -4.91 -3.15 20.76
CA GLU A 69 -5.85 -4.26 21.04
C GLU A 69 -5.43 -5.10 22.25
N LEU A 70 -4.14 -5.40 22.35
CA LEU A 70 -3.60 -6.13 23.49
C LEU A 70 -3.78 -5.34 24.80
N ASP A 71 -3.50 -4.03 24.78
CA ASP A 71 -3.70 -3.12 25.91
C ASP A 71 -5.18 -2.93 26.26
N ALA A 72 -6.08 -3.07 25.28
CA ALA A 72 -7.52 -3.09 25.52
C ALA A 72 -7.99 -4.38 26.23
N GLY A 73 -7.12 -5.38 26.39
CA GLY A 73 -7.40 -6.63 27.11
C GLY A 73 -7.97 -7.75 26.23
N CYS A 74 -7.81 -7.67 24.91
CA CYS A 74 -8.21 -8.74 23.99
C CYS A 74 -7.46 -10.04 24.30
N SER A 75 -8.19 -11.16 24.33
CA SER A 75 -7.64 -12.51 24.50
C SER A 75 -6.72 -12.94 23.34
N GLY A 76 -6.91 -12.34 22.15
CA GLY A 76 -6.03 -12.45 21.00
C GLY A 76 -6.40 -11.46 19.90
N VAL A 77 -5.51 -11.32 18.92
CA VAL A 77 -5.63 -10.35 17.83
C VAL A 77 -5.48 -11.07 16.49
N VAL A 78 -6.47 -10.92 15.62
CA VAL A 78 -6.41 -11.45 14.25
C VAL A 78 -6.20 -10.29 13.27
N LEU A 79 -5.15 -10.40 12.48
CA LEU A 79 -4.83 -9.47 11.41
C LEU A 79 -5.40 -9.99 10.09
N LEU A 80 -5.89 -9.08 9.26
CA LEU A 80 -6.13 -9.31 7.84
C LEU A 80 -5.33 -8.28 7.04
N ALA A 81 -4.74 -8.68 5.93
CA ALA A 81 -3.95 -7.80 5.07
C ALA A 81 -4.47 -7.84 3.62
N ASP A 82 -4.39 -6.72 2.91
CA ASP A 82 -4.90 -6.60 1.53
C ASP A 82 -4.01 -7.28 0.48
N ILE A 83 -2.85 -6.72 0.19
CA ILE A 83 -1.96 -7.07 -0.91
C ILE A 83 -0.57 -7.40 -0.33
N GLY A 84 0.24 -8.14 -1.10
CA GLY A 84 1.49 -8.77 -0.67
C GLY A 84 2.40 -7.98 0.28
N SER A 85 2.68 -6.69 0.01
CA SER A 85 3.55 -5.89 0.90
C SER A 85 2.92 -5.58 2.27
N ALA A 86 1.61 -5.36 2.34
CA ALA A 86 0.93 -5.17 3.62
C ALA A 86 0.97 -6.45 4.46
N ARG A 87 0.82 -7.61 3.79
CA ARG A 87 0.98 -8.92 4.41
C ARG A 87 2.40 -9.11 4.94
N MET A 88 3.42 -8.82 4.15
CA MET A 88 4.83 -8.93 4.56
C MET A 88 5.13 -8.03 5.77
N THR A 89 4.63 -6.79 5.78
CA THR A 89 4.78 -5.91 6.94
C THR A 89 4.08 -6.46 8.17
N ALA A 90 2.86 -6.98 8.04
CA ALA A 90 2.14 -7.62 9.15
C ALA A 90 2.90 -8.85 9.69
N GLU A 91 3.44 -9.70 8.83
CA GLU A 91 4.27 -10.85 9.22
C GLU A 91 5.52 -10.41 9.97
N ALA A 92 6.22 -9.37 9.49
CA ALA A 92 7.41 -8.83 10.15
C ALA A 92 7.11 -8.25 11.54
N VAL A 93 5.96 -7.57 11.72
CA VAL A 93 5.54 -7.05 13.03
C VAL A 93 5.18 -8.20 13.98
N ILE A 94 4.45 -9.22 13.51
CA ILE A 94 4.12 -10.41 14.32
C ILE A 94 5.40 -11.13 14.76
N GLU A 95 6.36 -11.29 13.86
CA GLU A 95 7.67 -11.88 14.17
C GLU A 95 8.42 -11.07 15.23
N ALA A 96 8.42 -9.74 15.13
CA ALA A 96 9.07 -8.86 16.10
C ALA A 96 8.39 -8.84 17.49
N LEU A 97 7.07 -9.02 17.55
CA LEU A 97 6.32 -9.05 18.81
C LEU A 97 6.51 -10.36 19.59
N GLU A 98 6.77 -11.47 18.91
CA GLU A 98 6.90 -12.81 19.50
C GLU A 98 5.71 -13.22 20.40
N ASP A 99 4.52 -12.65 20.18
CA ASP A 99 3.31 -12.91 20.98
C ASP A 99 2.40 -13.94 20.27
N PRO A 100 2.20 -15.14 20.85
CA PRO A 100 1.42 -16.20 20.22
C PRO A 100 -0.08 -15.89 20.10
N ARG A 101 -0.56 -14.83 20.76
CA ARG A 101 -1.96 -14.39 20.70
C ARG A 101 -2.27 -13.57 19.45
N VAL A 102 -1.23 -13.16 18.70
CA VAL A 102 -1.36 -12.32 17.50
C VAL A 102 -1.15 -13.19 16.27
N VAL A 103 -2.15 -13.27 15.38
CA VAL A 103 -2.09 -14.13 14.19
C VAL A 103 -2.52 -13.38 12.94
N LEU A 104 -1.93 -13.75 11.80
CA LEU A 104 -2.34 -13.25 10.49
C LEU A 104 -3.25 -14.27 9.79
N ALA A 105 -4.50 -13.89 9.55
CA ALA A 105 -5.44 -14.69 8.77
C ALA A 105 -5.16 -14.53 7.27
N GLY A 106 -5.15 -15.65 6.54
CA GLY A 106 -5.06 -15.65 5.08
C GLY A 106 -6.44 -15.67 4.44
N GLY A 107 -6.75 -14.67 3.61
CA GLY A 107 -8.03 -14.63 2.90
C GLY A 107 -8.29 -13.34 2.11
N ALA A 108 -9.46 -13.25 1.51
CA ALA A 108 -9.96 -12.05 0.86
C ALA A 108 -10.15 -10.93 1.90
N PHE A 109 -9.65 -9.73 1.60
CA PHE A 109 -9.56 -8.66 2.59
C PHE A 109 -10.92 -8.17 3.09
N VAL A 110 -11.84 -7.86 2.17
CA VAL A 110 -13.15 -7.26 2.50
C VAL A 110 -14.08 -8.32 3.09
N GLU A 111 -14.33 -9.40 2.33
CA GLU A 111 -15.25 -10.46 2.72
C GLU A 111 -14.76 -11.21 3.97
N GLY A 112 -13.44 -11.41 4.05
CA GLY A 112 -12.80 -11.98 5.23
C GLY A 112 -12.95 -11.10 6.46
N ALA A 113 -12.77 -9.79 6.34
CA ALA A 113 -12.92 -8.86 7.48
C ALA A 113 -14.35 -8.85 8.03
N VAL A 114 -15.36 -8.85 7.15
CA VAL A 114 -16.77 -8.93 7.58
C VAL A 114 -17.05 -10.27 8.26
N ALA A 115 -16.58 -11.39 7.70
CA ALA A 115 -16.75 -12.70 8.31
C ALA A 115 -16.04 -12.84 9.66
N ALA A 116 -14.82 -12.31 9.77
CA ALA A 116 -14.06 -12.25 11.02
C ALA A 116 -14.81 -11.45 12.10
N ALA A 117 -15.34 -10.28 11.73
CA ALA A 117 -16.08 -9.42 12.63
C ALA A 117 -17.35 -10.09 13.15
N VAL A 118 -18.11 -10.75 12.27
CA VAL A 118 -19.30 -11.53 12.67
C VAL A 118 -18.92 -12.69 13.61
N ALA A 119 -17.84 -13.41 13.31
CA ALA A 119 -17.37 -14.49 14.17
C ALA A 119 -16.99 -13.98 15.57
N ALA A 120 -16.21 -12.89 15.64
CA ALA A 120 -15.81 -12.26 16.90
C ALA A 120 -17.02 -11.71 17.69
N GLN A 121 -18.00 -11.10 17.02
CA GLN A 121 -19.24 -10.58 17.63
C GLN A 121 -20.01 -11.68 18.36
N THR A 122 -19.99 -12.90 17.81
CA THR A 122 -20.64 -14.06 18.43
C THR A 122 -19.80 -14.74 19.51
N GLY A 123 -18.65 -14.16 19.88
CA GLY A 123 -17.74 -14.68 20.89
C GLY A 123 -16.75 -15.73 20.38
N GLY A 124 -16.50 -15.77 19.06
CA GLY A 124 -15.52 -16.66 18.47
C GLY A 124 -14.10 -16.37 18.96
N ASP A 125 -13.34 -17.44 19.22
CA ASP A 125 -11.91 -17.34 19.53
C ASP A 125 -11.06 -17.09 18.26
N VAL A 126 -9.75 -16.89 18.45
CA VAL A 126 -8.79 -16.63 17.37
C VAL A 126 -8.88 -17.68 16.25
N ALA A 127 -9.01 -18.97 16.58
CA ALA A 127 -9.06 -20.03 15.59
C ALA A 127 -10.37 -19.99 14.80
N GLN A 128 -11.49 -19.79 15.49
CA GLN A 128 -12.81 -19.67 14.87
C GLN A 128 -12.91 -18.44 13.96
N VAL A 129 -12.30 -17.32 14.35
CA VAL A 129 -12.20 -16.11 13.51
C VAL A 129 -11.37 -16.39 12.26
N VAL A 130 -10.21 -17.02 12.38
CA VAL A 130 -9.36 -17.39 11.22
C VAL A 130 -10.11 -18.34 10.27
N ASP A 131 -10.85 -19.32 10.81
CA ASP A 131 -11.65 -20.24 10.01
C ASP A 131 -12.78 -19.53 9.25
N ALA A 132 -13.41 -18.52 9.86
CA ALA A 132 -14.43 -17.69 9.21
C ALA A 132 -13.85 -16.92 8.02
N VAL A 133 -12.64 -16.33 8.16
CA VAL A 133 -11.93 -15.66 7.05
C VAL A 133 -11.66 -16.63 5.91
N ALA A 134 -11.14 -17.82 6.23
CA ALA A 134 -10.84 -18.84 5.24
C ALA A 134 -12.11 -19.36 4.53
N HIS A 135 -13.23 -19.47 5.25
CA HIS A 135 -14.51 -19.85 4.67
C HIS A 135 -15.03 -18.82 3.67
N ALA A 136 -15.08 -17.54 4.06
CA ALA A 136 -15.51 -16.45 3.18
C ALA A 136 -14.67 -16.39 1.89
N SER A 137 -13.36 -16.55 2.02
CA SER A 137 -12.43 -16.56 0.88
C SER A 137 -12.70 -17.71 -0.09
N ARG A 138 -13.05 -18.90 0.41
CA ARG A 138 -13.44 -20.03 -0.44
C ARG A 138 -14.75 -19.77 -1.17
N GLN A 139 -15.71 -19.10 -0.54
CA GLN A 139 -16.97 -18.75 -1.19
C GLN A 139 -16.73 -17.80 -2.36
N VAL A 140 -15.94 -16.74 -2.16
CA VAL A 140 -15.52 -15.84 -3.25
C VAL A 140 -14.85 -16.62 -4.38
N ALA A 141 -13.94 -17.54 -4.06
CA ALA A 141 -13.27 -18.35 -5.08
C ALA A 141 -14.22 -19.30 -5.85
N LEU A 142 -15.31 -19.77 -5.23
CA LEU A 142 -16.31 -20.62 -5.88
C LEU A 142 -17.22 -19.85 -6.84
N GLU A 143 -17.39 -18.55 -6.62
CA GLU A 143 -18.19 -17.66 -7.48
C GLU A 143 -17.45 -17.21 -8.74
N LEU A 144 -16.12 -17.38 -8.78
CA LEU A 144 -15.31 -17.05 -9.95
C LEU A 144 -15.54 -18.06 -11.09
N PRO A 145 -15.67 -17.60 -12.36
CA PRO A 145 -15.73 -18.48 -13.51
C PRO A 145 -14.53 -19.42 -13.56
N ARG A 146 -14.78 -20.73 -13.73
CA ARG A 146 -13.72 -21.75 -13.76
C ARG A 146 -12.93 -21.78 -15.06
N GLU A 147 -13.44 -21.13 -16.10
CA GLU A 147 -12.75 -20.95 -17.37
C GLU A 147 -12.55 -19.46 -17.65
N PRO A 148 -11.36 -19.04 -18.13
CA PRO A 148 -11.19 -17.69 -18.62
C PRO A 148 -12.16 -17.48 -19.78
N ALA A 149 -12.89 -16.35 -19.78
CA ALA A 149 -13.57 -15.91 -20.98
C ALA A 149 -12.57 -15.89 -22.13
N ALA A 150 -12.93 -16.47 -23.28
CA ALA A 150 -12.05 -16.55 -24.44
C ALA A 150 -11.43 -15.16 -24.73
N PRO A 151 -10.10 -15.05 -24.90
CA PRO A 151 -9.46 -13.76 -25.12
C PRO A 151 -9.58 -13.37 -26.60
N ASP A 152 -10.78 -12.96 -27.04
CA ASP A 152 -10.99 -12.49 -28.41
C ASP A 152 -11.48 -11.04 -28.46
N ALA A 153 -10.69 -10.14 -27.87
CA ALA A 153 -10.52 -8.80 -28.39
C ALA A 153 -9.19 -8.22 -27.89
N PRO A 154 -8.32 -7.67 -28.75
CA PRO A 154 -7.23 -6.84 -28.27
C PRO A 154 -7.83 -5.71 -27.43
N ILE A 155 -7.37 -5.56 -26.18
CA ILE A 155 -7.68 -4.39 -25.36
C ILE A 155 -7.12 -3.18 -26.12
N ARG A 156 -8.01 -2.43 -26.77
CA ARG A 156 -7.64 -1.14 -27.38
C ARG A 156 -7.47 -0.14 -26.25
N VAL A 157 -6.22 0.05 -25.82
CA VAL A 157 -5.86 1.26 -25.08
C VAL A 157 -5.94 2.41 -26.09
N PRO A 158 -6.79 3.42 -25.90
CA PRO A 158 -6.76 4.61 -26.75
C PRO A 158 -5.40 5.28 -26.60
N ASP A 159 -4.65 5.43 -27.70
CA ASP A 159 -3.42 6.22 -27.69
C ASP A 159 -3.74 7.64 -27.19
N GLY A 160 -3.09 8.07 -26.10
CA GLY A 160 -3.09 9.46 -25.63
C GLY A 160 -4.13 9.85 -24.57
N GLY A 161 -4.83 8.91 -23.93
CA GLY A 161 -5.67 9.21 -22.77
C GLY A 161 -4.86 9.29 -21.48
N GLU A 162 -5.04 10.37 -20.70
CA GLU A 162 -4.56 10.44 -19.32
C GLU A 162 -5.08 9.21 -18.53
N PRO A 163 -4.29 8.55 -17.67
CA PRO A 163 -4.79 7.45 -16.86
C PRO A 163 -6.05 7.88 -16.10
N PRO A 164 -7.01 6.97 -15.88
CA PRO A 164 -8.26 7.32 -15.24
C PRO A 164 -7.99 7.95 -13.87
N ARG A 165 -8.33 9.23 -13.73
CA ARG A 165 -8.30 9.93 -12.45
C ARG A 165 -9.47 9.43 -11.61
N VAL A 166 -9.16 8.77 -10.49
CA VAL A 166 -10.17 8.39 -9.50
C VAL A 166 -10.53 9.64 -8.69
N HIS A 167 -11.68 10.24 -8.98
CA HIS A 167 -12.26 11.28 -8.13
C HIS A 167 -13.05 10.61 -7.01
N LEU A 168 -12.49 10.60 -5.79
CA LEU A 168 -13.18 10.17 -4.58
C LEU A 168 -13.88 11.39 -3.94
N ASP A 169 -15.16 11.59 -4.23
CA ASP A 169 -16.01 12.55 -3.50
C ASP A 169 -16.64 11.86 -2.28
N LEU A 170 -15.87 11.76 -1.19
CA LEU A 170 -16.29 11.06 0.03
C LEU A 170 -17.00 11.96 1.06
N GLY A 171 -17.06 13.27 0.85
CA GLY A 171 -17.72 14.20 1.79
C GLY A 171 -17.20 14.17 3.24
N LEU A 172 -16.00 13.63 3.49
CA LEU A 172 -15.38 13.54 4.81
C LEU A 172 -14.41 14.71 5.01
N ASP A 173 -14.67 15.56 6.02
CA ASP A 173 -13.71 16.52 6.56
C ASP A 173 -12.61 15.78 7.37
N GLY A 174 -11.84 14.91 6.71
CA GLY A 174 -10.56 14.47 7.25
C GLY A 174 -9.56 15.62 7.22
N PRO A 175 -8.42 15.58 7.96
CA PRO A 175 -7.27 16.35 7.52
C PRO A 175 -7.06 15.91 6.08
N GLY A 176 -7.32 16.82 5.13
CA GLY A 176 -7.21 16.52 3.71
C GLY A 176 -5.92 15.74 3.54
N ALA A 177 -5.99 14.58 2.90
CA ALA A 177 -4.78 13.91 2.44
C ALA A 177 -3.88 15.03 1.90
N PRO A 178 -2.66 15.23 2.46
CA PRO A 178 -1.85 16.36 2.07
C PRO A 178 -1.80 16.31 0.56
N ASP A 179 -2.32 17.36 -0.10
CA ASP A 179 -2.67 17.39 -1.51
C ASP A 179 -1.98 16.24 -2.25
N ALA A 180 -2.71 15.16 -2.56
CA ALA A 180 -2.18 14.15 -3.47
C ALA A 180 -1.75 14.93 -4.70
N PRO A 181 -0.42 15.09 -4.98
CA PRO A 181 0.13 16.33 -5.50
C PRO A 181 -0.76 16.90 -6.59
N GLY A 182 -1.62 17.84 -6.17
CA GLY A 182 -2.77 18.24 -6.96
C GLY A 182 -2.24 18.79 -8.25
N HIS A 183 -2.52 18.16 -9.39
CA HIS A 183 -1.89 18.54 -10.66
C HIS A 183 -0.42 18.94 -10.44
N ARG A 184 0.48 18.01 -10.09
CA ARG A 184 1.90 18.30 -10.32
C ARG A 184 1.96 18.64 -11.81
N GLU A 185 2.01 19.91 -12.17
CA GLU A 185 2.47 20.36 -13.48
C GLU A 185 3.76 19.56 -13.64
N VAL A 186 3.73 18.62 -14.58
CA VAL A 186 4.84 17.74 -14.83
C VAL A 186 5.54 18.38 -16.01
N ALA A 187 6.79 18.78 -15.81
CA ALA A 187 7.59 19.22 -16.94
C ALA A 187 7.98 17.94 -17.71
N ARG A 188 7.57 17.87 -18.98
CA ARG A 188 7.81 16.71 -19.86
C ARG A 188 8.76 17.10 -20.97
N ARG A 189 9.73 16.23 -21.24
CA ARG A 189 10.57 16.30 -22.45
C ARG A 189 10.90 14.91 -22.95
N THR A 190 11.34 14.84 -24.20
CA THR A 190 12.02 13.67 -24.73
C THR A 190 13.49 13.99 -24.93
N ALA A 191 14.33 12.95 -24.87
CA ALA A 191 15.74 13.06 -25.20
C ALA A 191 16.22 11.77 -25.88
N THR A 192 17.30 11.86 -26.66
CA THR A 192 17.90 10.69 -27.29
C THR A 192 19.09 10.19 -26.48
N VAL A 193 19.20 8.89 -26.25
CA VAL A 193 20.38 8.28 -25.65
C VAL A 193 21.56 8.36 -26.64
N ARG A 194 22.50 9.27 -26.40
CA ARG A 194 23.67 9.49 -27.28
C ARG A 194 24.89 8.62 -26.93
N ASN A 195 24.96 8.11 -25.70
CA ASN A 195 26.07 7.28 -25.20
C ASN A 195 26.30 6.05 -26.08
N HIS A 196 27.57 5.79 -26.44
CA HIS A 196 27.94 4.69 -27.35
C HIS A 196 27.45 3.32 -26.84
N ASP A 197 27.67 3.05 -25.56
CA ASP A 197 27.31 1.79 -24.90
C ASP A 197 25.92 1.83 -24.25
N GLY A 198 25.11 2.86 -24.55
CA GLY A 198 23.85 3.11 -23.87
C GLY A 198 24.04 3.66 -22.44
N LEU A 199 22.98 3.61 -21.63
CA LEU A 199 23.01 4.18 -20.28
C LEU A 199 23.56 3.17 -19.25
N HIS A 200 24.86 2.89 -19.33
CA HIS A 200 25.57 2.02 -18.40
C HIS A 200 25.86 2.71 -17.04
N ALA A 201 26.54 2.01 -16.13
CA ALA A 201 26.73 2.45 -14.74
C ALA A 201 27.33 3.86 -14.58
N ARG A 202 28.23 4.30 -15.47
CA ARG A 202 28.90 5.61 -15.36
C ARG A 202 27.97 6.78 -15.70
N PRO A 203 27.36 6.86 -16.89
CA PRO A 203 26.40 7.93 -17.20
C PRO A 203 25.14 7.83 -16.34
N ALA A 204 24.72 6.62 -15.92
CA ALA A 204 23.63 6.47 -14.95
C ALA A 204 23.99 7.08 -13.58
N ALA A 205 25.23 6.93 -13.10
CA ALA A 205 25.67 7.60 -11.87
C ALA A 205 25.80 9.13 -12.03
N ALA A 206 26.09 9.62 -13.24
CA ALA A 206 26.07 11.06 -13.53
C ALA A 206 24.64 11.62 -13.51
N LEU A 207 23.68 10.88 -14.08
CA LEU A 207 22.26 11.19 -14.03
C LEU A 207 21.75 11.28 -12.58
N VAL A 208 22.05 10.27 -11.75
CA VAL A 208 21.63 10.26 -10.33
C VAL A 208 22.17 11.48 -9.58
N ARG A 209 23.43 11.87 -9.81
CA ARG A 209 24.03 13.06 -9.19
C ARG A 209 23.36 14.35 -9.66
N LEU A 210 23.09 14.46 -10.96
CA LEU A 210 22.42 15.62 -11.54
C LEU A 210 21.01 15.76 -10.99
N VAL A 211 20.24 14.68 -10.91
CA VAL A 211 18.89 14.71 -10.35
C VAL A 211 18.91 15.10 -8.87
N GLY A 212 19.92 14.64 -8.12
CA GLY A 212 20.09 14.99 -6.71
C GLY A 212 20.39 16.47 -6.41
N THR A 213 20.62 17.33 -7.42
CA THR A 213 20.80 18.78 -7.22
C THR A 213 19.50 19.58 -7.25
N TYR A 214 18.37 18.93 -7.55
CA TYR A 214 17.07 19.59 -7.71
C TYR A 214 16.09 19.12 -6.65
N ASP A 215 15.24 20.03 -6.17
CA ASP A 215 14.03 19.69 -5.41
C ASP A 215 12.92 19.22 -6.38
N ALA A 216 13.20 18.10 -7.06
CA ALA A 216 12.32 17.49 -8.03
C ALA A 216 12.47 15.96 -8.05
N THR A 217 11.34 15.27 -8.20
CA THR A 217 11.27 13.86 -8.58
C THR A 217 11.36 13.77 -10.10
N VAL A 218 12.38 13.07 -10.62
CA VAL A 218 12.59 12.87 -12.05
C VAL A 218 12.43 11.39 -12.42
N LEU A 219 11.68 11.12 -13.48
CA LEU A 219 11.46 9.79 -14.05
C LEU A 219 12.02 9.72 -15.49
N VAL A 220 12.60 8.56 -15.84
CA VAL A 220 13.01 8.18 -17.19
C VAL A 220 12.21 6.94 -17.57
N ASP A 221 11.35 7.02 -18.59
CA ASP A 221 10.43 5.94 -19.00
C ASP A 221 9.69 5.29 -17.80
N GLY A 222 9.27 6.13 -16.85
CA GLY A 222 8.57 5.72 -15.63
C GLY A 222 9.45 5.20 -14.49
N ALA A 223 10.75 5.01 -14.69
CA ALA A 223 11.67 4.61 -13.62
C ALA A 223 12.33 5.83 -12.94
N SER A 224 12.56 5.75 -11.62
CA SER A 224 13.19 6.83 -10.86
C SER A 224 14.63 7.08 -11.29
N ALA A 225 14.91 8.30 -11.75
CA ALA A 225 16.24 8.73 -12.15
C ALA A 225 17.20 8.92 -10.97
N ALA A 226 16.69 8.95 -9.73
CA ALA A 226 17.50 8.95 -8.51
C ALA A 226 17.98 7.54 -8.11
N SER A 227 17.46 6.48 -8.74
CA SER A 227 17.85 5.09 -8.46
C SER A 227 18.74 4.55 -9.57
N LEU A 228 20.03 4.38 -9.26
CA LEU A 228 21.01 3.80 -10.18
C LEU A 228 20.56 2.42 -10.70
N LEU A 229 20.00 1.58 -9.83
CA LEU A 229 19.52 0.24 -10.21
C LEU A 229 18.29 0.30 -11.12
N ALA A 230 17.33 1.20 -10.85
CA ALA A 230 16.13 1.33 -11.68
C ALA A 230 16.48 1.82 -13.08
N VAL A 231 17.37 2.81 -13.18
CA VAL A 231 17.87 3.36 -14.44
C VAL A 231 18.63 2.31 -15.25
N MET A 232 19.52 1.54 -14.62
CA MET A 232 20.23 0.45 -15.32
C MET A 232 19.28 -0.68 -15.75
N GLY A 233 18.22 -0.95 -14.97
CA GLY A 233 17.20 -1.95 -15.27
C GLY A 233 16.41 -1.67 -16.56
N LEU A 234 16.35 -0.42 -17.01
CA LEU A 234 15.71 -0.04 -18.28
C LEU A 234 16.46 -0.54 -19.52
N GLY A 235 17.76 -0.82 -19.41
CA GLY A 235 18.56 -1.34 -20.52
C GLY A 235 18.63 -0.40 -21.75
N LEU A 236 18.62 0.91 -21.52
CA LEU A 236 18.54 1.95 -22.55
C LEU A 236 19.74 1.90 -23.51
N ARG A 237 19.46 1.82 -24.82
CA ARG A 237 20.47 1.68 -25.88
C ARG A 237 20.68 2.98 -26.65
N ARG A 238 21.85 3.12 -27.29
CA ARG A 238 22.15 4.26 -28.17
C ARG A 238 21.06 4.44 -29.22
N GLY A 239 20.62 5.68 -29.41
CA GLY A 239 19.60 6.07 -30.39
C GLY A 239 18.16 5.82 -29.94
N GLN A 240 17.96 5.26 -28.75
CA GLN A 240 16.64 5.15 -28.13
C GLN A 240 16.17 6.54 -27.67
N GLU A 241 14.93 6.89 -27.99
CA GLU A 241 14.26 8.05 -27.42
C GLU A 241 13.69 7.66 -26.06
N VAL A 242 13.87 8.53 -25.07
CA VAL A 242 13.36 8.36 -23.71
C VAL A 242 12.42 9.49 -23.35
N SER A 243 11.39 9.15 -22.57
CA SER A 243 10.48 10.10 -21.97
C SER A 243 11.01 10.54 -20.60
N LEU A 244 11.04 11.85 -20.38
CA LEU A 244 11.50 12.49 -19.16
C LEU A 244 10.34 13.22 -18.51
N GLU A 245 10.14 12.95 -17.22
CA GLU A 245 9.10 13.58 -16.43
C GLU A 245 9.70 14.12 -15.13
N ALA A 246 9.53 15.40 -14.85
CA ALA A 246 9.97 16.00 -13.60
C ALA A 246 8.80 16.65 -12.86
N SER A 247 8.81 16.52 -11.54
CA SER A 247 7.78 17.09 -10.69
C SER A 247 8.33 17.50 -9.32
N GLY A 248 7.93 18.67 -8.82
CA GLY A 248 8.55 19.31 -7.65
C GLY A 248 8.79 20.80 -7.91
N ALA A 249 9.43 21.49 -6.97
CA ALA A 249 9.69 22.93 -7.07
C ALA A 249 10.57 23.27 -8.28
N ASP A 250 11.57 22.42 -8.56
CA ASP A 250 12.56 22.66 -9.62
C ASP A 250 12.28 21.89 -10.92
N ARG A 251 11.04 21.46 -11.14
CA ARG A 251 10.67 20.55 -12.24
C ARG A 251 11.10 21.00 -13.65
N GLU A 252 10.98 22.28 -13.97
CA GLU A 252 11.28 22.78 -15.33
C GLU A 252 12.78 22.75 -15.58
N ASP A 253 13.55 23.26 -14.60
CA ASP A 253 15.01 23.26 -14.65
C ASP A 253 15.56 21.82 -14.63
N ALA A 254 14.97 20.94 -13.82
CA ALA A 254 15.37 19.54 -13.73
C ALA A 254 15.14 18.79 -15.04
N VAL A 255 13.99 18.93 -15.70
CA VAL A 255 13.72 18.20 -16.95
C VAL A 255 14.59 18.73 -18.10
N VAL A 256 14.86 20.04 -18.13
CA VAL A 256 15.74 20.65 -19.14
C VAL A 256 17.17 20.17 -18.94
N ALA A 257 17.70 20.24 -17.71
CA ALA A 257 19.06 19.81 -17.42
C ALA A 257 19.28 18.32 -17.69
N VAL A 258 18.29 17.47 -17.37
CA VAL A 258 18.38 16.03 -17.65
C VAL A 258 18.32 15.76 -19.15
N ALA A 259 17.44 16.44 -19.91
CA ALA A 259 17.40 16.31 -21.36
C ALA A 259 18.72 16.73 -22.01
N ASP A 260 19.28 17.87 -21.58
CA ASP A 260 20.58 18.36 -22.05
C ASP A 260 21.70 17.38 -21.72
N ALA A 261 21.66 16.73 -20.56
CA ALA A 261 22.63 15.71 -20.18
C ALA A 261 22.57 14.46 -21.07
N PHE A 262 21.37 14.03 -21.48
CA PHE A 262 21.20 12.95 -22.46
C PHE A 262 21.74 13.34 -23.85
N GLU A 263 21.44 14.56 -24.33
CA GLU A 263 21.95 15.05 -25.62
C GLU A 263 23.47 15.29 -25.62
N ALA A 264 24.04 15.65 -24.46
CA ALA A 264 25.48 15.77 -24.26
C ALA A 264 26.18 14.43 -23.97
N ALA A 265 25.47 13.30 -24.05
CA ALA A 265 25.96 11.96 -23.70
C ALA A 265 26.62 11.89 -22.32
N PHE A 266 26.18 12.71 -21.35
CA PHE A 266 26.80 12.84 -20.02
C PHE A 266 28.32 13.12 -20.05
N GLY A 267 28.80 13.82 -21.09
CA GLY A 267 30.22 14.15 -21.28
C GLY A 267 31.07 13.02 -21.86
N GLU A 268 30.45 11.95 -22.34
CA GLU A 268 31.13 10.87 -23.06
C GLU A 268 31.34 11.26 -24.54
N ARG A 269 32.49 10.86 -25.11
CA ARG A 269 32.84 11.08 -26.53
C ARG A 269 32.68 9.80 -27.32
#